data_AF-A0AAA9SYX1-F1
#
_entry.id   AF-A0AAA9SYX1-F1
#
_cell.length_a   1.000
_cell.length_b   1.000
_cell.length_c   1.000
_cell.angle_alpha   90.00
_cell.angle_beta   90.00
_cell.angle_gamma   90.00
#
_symmetry.space_group_name_H-M   'P 1'
#
loop_
_entity.id
_entity.type
_entity.pdbx_description
1 polymer ?
#
loop_
_entity_poly.entity_id
_entity_poly.type
_entity_poly.pdbx_seq_one_letter_code
_entity_poly.pdbx_strand_id
1 'polypeptide(L)'
;MDQALLVIHNELPGTNLTVYWNFDRCYHCLLQVLATVSQSRKAGRPGIAAVAVSTQHGSILQLNNTSEDKEVCRLEYKFGEFGNYSLLVKHIRDGVSEIVCDLVVNKEPVDSNLPVGIAFLVGMALAIVVSFLRFLLRFVFIMGTSIFLSMTSILQRGCSKFRLLGKIAWRSFLLICIGIFVVNPKYCLGPRALSHRGGL
;
A
#
# COMPACT_ATOMS: atom_id res chain seq x y z
N MET A 1 12.67 13.14 1.78
CA MET A 1 12.35 14.01 2.94
C MET A 1 11.74 13.05 3.95
N ASP A 2 12.54 12.52 4.88
CA ASP A 2 12.25 11.24 5.54
C ASP A 2 12.08 11.47 7.06
N GLN A 3 11.25 12.47 7.40
CA GLN A 3 11.11 12.98 8.76
C GLN A 3 9.63 13.09 9.15
N ALA A 4 9.37 12.85 10.43
CA ALA A 4 8.10 13.09 11.10
C ALA A 4 8.32 13.99 12.32
N LEU A 5 7.27 14.69 12.75
CA LEU A 5 7.31 15.52 13.94
C LEU A 5 6.82 14.70 15.15
N LEU A 6 7.68 14.56 16.16
CA LEU A 6 7.33 13.98 17.45
C LEU A 6 7.34 15.08 18.51
N VAL A 7 6.21 15.25 19.20
CA VAL A 7 6.03 16.19 20.30
C VAL A 7 5.91 15.41 21.60
N ILE A 8 6.82 15.63 22.54
CA ILE A 8 6.83 14.95 23.83
C ILE A 8 6.23 15.88 24.89
N HIS A 9 5.25 15.38 25.62
CA HIS A 9 4.56 16.08 26.69
C HIS A 9 4.89 15.43 28.04
N ASN A 10 5.65 16.15 28.86
CA ASN A 10 5.98 15.76 30.22
C ASN A 10 4.97 16.35 31.22
N GLU A 11 4.02 15.54 31.69
CA GLU A 11 3.07 15.92 32.75
C GLU A 11 3.55 15.52 34.15
N LEU A 12 4.74 14.92 34.28
CA LEU A 12 5.27 14.52 35.57
C LEU A 12 5.68 15.76 36.40
N PRO A 13 5.20 15.86 37.65
CA PRO A 13 5.55 16.98 38.52
C PRO A 13 6.98 16.82 39.07
N GLY A 14 7.81 17.84 38.85
CA GLY A 14 9.11 17.98 39.54
C GLY A 14 10.26 17.10 39.02
N THR A 15 10.09 16.40 37.89
CA THR A 15 11.14 15.58 37.27
C THR A 15 11.40 15.97 35.83
N ASN A 16 12.67 16.01 35.44
CA ASN A 16 13.09 16.17 34.04
C ASN A 16 13.13 14.79 33.38
N LEU A 17 12.78 14.74 32.10
CA LEU A 17 12.80 13.51 31.31
C LEU A 17 13.88 13.59 30.24
N THR A 18 14.70 12.55 30.14
CA THR A 18 15.64 12.33 29.03
C THR A 18 15.07 11.28 28.10
N VAL A 19 14.87 11.65 26.84
CA VAL A 19 14.38 10.74 25.81
C VAL A 19 15.57 10.23 25.02
N TYR A 20 15.77 8.92 25.04
CA TYR A 20 16.73 8.21 24.24
C TYR A 20 16.04 7.56 23.04
N TRP A 21 16.79 7.37 21.96
CA TRP A 21 16.30 6.76 20.75
C TRP A 21 17.32 5.83 20.10
N ASN A 22 16.83 4.84 19.37
CA ASN A 22 17.59 3.98 18.48
C ASN A 22 16.64 3.39 17.41
N PHE A 23 17.18 2.75 16.38
CA PHE A 23 16.38 1.99 15.40
C PHE A 23 16.10 0.58 15.90
N ASP A 24 14.90 0.07 15.63
CA ASP A 24 14.45 -1.28 15.98
C ASP A 24 15.38 -2.37 15.42
N ARG A 25 15.82 -2.20 14.17
CA ARG A 25 16.70 -3.18 13.50
C ARG A 25 18.18 -3.06 13.83
N CYS A 26 18.59 -2.16 14.75
CA CYS A 26 19.99 -2.02 15.11
C CYS A 26 20.35 -2.79 16.39
N TYR A 27 20.90 -4.00 16.22
CA TYR A 27 21.30 -4.88 17.31
C TYR A 27 22.60 -4.49 18.03
N HIS A 28 23.45 -3.67 17.40
CA HIS A 28 24.76 -3.25 17.93
C HIS A 28 24.85 -1.74 18.24
N CYS A 29 23.74 -1.00 18.16
CA CYS A 29 23.74 0.44 18.42
C CYS A 29 23.51 0.75 19.89
N LEU A 30 24.19 1.78 20.39
CA LEU A 30 23.90 2.40 21.67
C LEU A 30 22.75 3.40 21.53
N LEU A 31 21.92 3.52 22.56
CA LEU A 31 20.86 4.52 22.67
C LEU A 31 21.44 5.94 22.65
N GLN A 32 20.94 6.77 21.73
CA GLN A 32 21.36 8.17 21.58
C GLN A 32 20.36 9.10 22.26
N VAL A 33 20.82 10.25 22.76
CA VAL A 33 19.93 11.26 23.34
C VAL A 33 19.17 11.97 22.23
N LEU A 34 17.83 11.96 22.30
CA LEU A 34 16.95 12.63 21.35
C LEU A 34 16.61 14.06 21.81
N ALA A 35 16.15 14.19 23.06
CA ALA A 35 15.85 15.47 23.69
C ALA A 35 15.72 15.34 25.20
N THR A 36 15.94 16.46 25.89
CA THR A 36 15.69 16.61 27.32
C THR A 36 14.46 17.49 27.52
N VAL A 37 13.42 16.95 28.14
CA VAL A 37 12.16 17.64 28.39
C VAL A 37 12.15 18.13 29.83
N SER A 38 12.13 19.46 29.99
CA SER A 38 12.06 20.08 31.31
C SER A 38 10.75 19.74 32.01
N GLN A 39 10.77 19.72 33.35
CA GLN A 39 9.59 19.53 34.18
C GLN A 39 8.46 20.52 33.87
N SER A 40 7.22 20.11 34.16
CA SER A 40 6.07 21.02 34.15
C SER A 40 6.26 22.15 35.18
N ARG A 41 6.21 23.41 34.74
CA ARG A 41 6.38 24.59 35.62
C ARG A 41 5.10 24.98 36.38
N LYS A 42 3.92 24.52 35.94
CA LYS A 42 2.62 24.82 36.55
C LYS A 42 1.65 23.65 36.33
N ALA A 43 0.83 23.34 37.34
CA ALA A 43 -0.28 22.41 37.20
C ALA A 43 -1.16 22.79 35.99
N GLY A 44 -1.34 21.85 35.05
CA GLY A 44 -2.11 22.05 33.82
C GLY A 44 -1.32 22.54 32.59
N ARG A 45 0.01 22.72 32.66
CA ARG A 45 0.87 22.95 31.47
C ARG A 45 2.03 21.95 31.43
N PRO A 46 2.00 20.92 30.57
CA PRO A 46 3.12 19.99 30.43
C PRO A 46 4.38 20.68 29.91
N GLY A 47 5.55 20.14 30.25
CA GLY A 47 6.78 20.46 29.53
C GLY A 47 6.70 19.89 28.11
N ILE A 48 7.07 20.68 27.10
CA ILE A 48 6.93 20.31 25.69
C ILE A 48 8.31 20.33 25.03
N ALA A 49 8.65 19.25 24.31
CA ALA A 49 9.79 19.22 23.40
C ALA A 49 9.36 18.67 22.05
N ALA A 50 9.77 19.32 20.97
CA ALA A 50 9.49 18.89 19.61
C ALA A 50 10.80 18.44 18.95
N VAL A 51 10.79 17.26 18.34
CA VAL A 51 11.96 16.68 17.68
C VAL A 51 11.54 16.04 16.35
N ALA A 52 12.42 16.15 15.35
CA ALA A 52 12.25 15.42 14.10
C ALA A 52 12.78 13.98 14.26
N VAL A 53 11.95 13.00 13.91
CA VAL A 53 12.30 11.57 13.97
C VAL A 53 12.32 10.98 12.57
N SER A 54 13.21 9.99 12.34
CA SER A 54 13.33 9.32 11.04
C SER A 54 12.14 8.37 10.81
N THR A 55 11.63 8.37 9.57
CA THR A 55 10.47 7.55 9.15
C THR A 55 10.87 6.30 8.35
N GLN A 56 12.15 6.17 8.01
CA GLN A 56 12.66 5.10 7.16
C GLN A 56 12.56 3.72 7.85
N HIS A 57 12.84 3.68 9.15
CA HIS A 57 12.88 2.47 9.96
C HIS A 57 12.04 2.67 11.23
N GLY A 58 11.62 1.56 11.85
CA GLY A 58 11.03 1.59 13.19
C GLY A 58 12.04 2.14 14.19
N SER A 59 11.57 2.94 15.14
CA SER A 59 12.40 3.52 16.20
C SER A 59 11.94 3.03 17.57
N ILE A 60 12.92 2.72 18.42
CA ILE A 60 12.74 2.44 19.83
C ILE A 60 13.00 3.76 20.58
N LEU A 61 12.01 4.19 21.36
CA LEU A 61 12.09 5.33 22.25
C LEU A 61 12.16 4.82 23.68
N GLN A 62 13.16 5.27 24.42
CA GLN A 62 13.33 4.96 25.83
C GLN A 62 13.35 6.25 26.64
N LEU A 63 12.43 6.38 27.58
CA LEU A 63 12.30 7.55 28.43
C LEU A 63 12.86 7.21 29.80
N ASN A 64 13.87 7.97 30.23
CA ASN A 64 14.44 7.85 31.56
C ASN A 64 14.16 9.11 32.38
N ASN A 65 14.00 8.93 33.68
CA ASN A 65 13.94 10.06 34.60
C ASN A 65 15.36 10.57 34.87
N THR A 66 15.62 11.85 34.60
CA THR A 66 16.96 12.46 34.79
C THR A 66 17.44 12.42 36.24
N SER A 67 16.54 12.35 37.22
CA SER A 67 16.93 12.35 38.64
C SER A 67 17.40 10.99 39.16
N GLU A 68 16.92 9.89 38.57
CA GLU A 68 17.19 8.53 39.06
C GLU A 68 17.80 7.61 37.99
N ASP A 69 17.98 8.10 36.75
CA ASP A 69 18.33 7.31 35.54
C ASP A 69 17.51 6.02 35.39
N LYS A 70 16.32 5.99 36.00
CA LYS A 70 15.39 4.87 35.98
C LYS A 70 14.58 4.91 34.70
N GLU A 71 14.45 3.76 34.04
CA GLU A 71 13.57 3.62 32.89
C GLU A 71 12.10 3.85 33.31
N VAL A 72 11.43 4.73 32.56
CA VAL A 72 10.02 5.09 32.77
C VAL A 72 9.16 4.34 31.77
N CYS A 73 9.50 4.43 30.48
CA CYS A 73 8.77 3.78 29.40
C CYS A 73 9.71 3.40 28.25
N ARG A 74 9.40 2.27 27.60
CA ARG A 74 9.99 1.84 26.33
C ARG A 74 8.87 1.68 25.30
N LEU A 75 8.93 2.44 24.22
CA LEU A 75 7.95 2.41 23.14
C LEU A 75 8.66 2.07 21.83
N GLU A 76 8.10 1.13 21.07
CA GLU A 76 8.58 0.78 19.75
C GLU A 76 7.51 1.15 18.73
N TYR A 77 7.84 2.08 17.83
CA TYR A 77 6.88 2.59 16.86
C TYR A 77 7.56 2.95 15.55
N LYS A 78 6.87 2.71 14.43
CA LYS A 78 7.32 3.12 13.09
C LYS A 78 6.60 4.38 12.66
N PHE A 79 7.33 5.50 12.67
CA PHE A 79 6.81 6.79 12.22
C PHE A 79 6.65 6.84 10.70
N GLY A 80 5.53 7.35 10.23
CA GLY A 80 5.30 7.62 8.80
C GLY A 80 5.60 9.07 8.42
N GLU A 81 5.93 9.30 7.14
CA GLU A 81 6.31 10.59 6.58
C GLU A 81 5.23 11.67 6.78
N PHE A 82 5.68 12.88 7.14
CA PHE A 82 4.83 14.04 7.43
C PHE A 82 3.78 13.81 8.54
N GLY A 83 3.90 12.73 9.30
CA GLY A 83 3.07 12.49 10.48
C GLY A 83 3.40 13.44 11.62
N ASN A 84 2.38 13.77 12.41
CA ASN A 84 2.52 14.55 13.64
C ASN A 84 2.05 13.68 14.80
N TYR A 85 2.98 13.36 15.69
CA TYR A 85 2.79 12.43 16.80
C TYR A 85 2.99 13.17 18.11
N SER A 86 2.17 12.87 19.10
CA SER A 86 2.27 13.41 20.46
C SER A 86 2.43 12.28 21.46
N LEU A 87 3.51 12.29 22.23
CA LEU A 87 3.78 11.31 23.29
C LEU A 87 3.44 11.94 24.65
N LEU A 88 2.39 11.45 25.31
CA LEU A 88 1.96 11.91 26.63
C LEU A 88 2.51 11.00 27.73
N VAL A 89 3.24 11.59 28.67
CA VAL A 89 3.76 10.88 29.86
C VAL A 89 2.99 11.35 31.09
N LYS A 90 2.16 10.47 31.65
CA LYS A 90 1.28 10.78 32.80
C LYS A 90 1.40 9.72 33.90
N HIS A 91 0.98 10.10 35.10
CA HIS A 91 0.97 9.22 36.27
C HIS A 91 -0.44 8.67 36.51
N ILE A 92 -0.59 7.36 36.63
CA ILE A 92 -1.86 6.70 36.99
C ILE A 92 -2.01 6.76 38.53
N ARG A 93 -3.21 7.09 39.00
CA ARG A 93 -3.54 7.14 40.43
C ARG A 93 -4.47 5.98 40.81
N ASP A 94 -4.04 4.74 40.56
CA ASP A 94 -4.78 3.52 40.92
C ASP A 94 -3.93 2.65 41.87
N GLY A 95 -3.81 3.07 43.13
CA GLY A 95 -3.25 2.27 44.23
C GLY A 95 -1.73 2.02 44.20
N VAL A 96 -1.10 2.04 43.03
CA VAL A 96 0.33 2.00 42.78
C VAL A 96 0.64 3.10 41.77
N SER A 97 1.68 3.88 42.03
CA SER A 97 2.14 4.98 41.19
C SER A 97 2.79 4.48 39.89
N GLU A 98 1.99 3.96 38.96
CA GLU A 98 2.46 3.54 37.64
C GLU A 98 2.49 4.72 36.66
N ILE A 99 3.57 4.84 35.89
CA ILE A 99 3.74 5.87 34.87
C ILE A 99 3.38 5.26 33.52
N VAL A 100 2.47 5.90 32.77
CA VAL A 100 2.03 5.42 31.46
C VAL A 100 2.37 6.43 30.37
N CYS A 101 2.83 5.89 29.25
CA CYS A 101 3.19 6.64 28.05
C CYS A 101 2.22 6.32 26.93
N ASP A 102 1.32 7.25 26.63
CA ASP A 102 0.35 7.14 25.56
C ASP A 102 0.87 7.85 24.30
N LEU A 103 0.95 7.15 23.17
CA LEU A 103 1.27 7.73 21.87
C LEU A 103 -0.01 8.09 21.12
N VAL A 104 -0.21 9.37 20.86
CA VAL A 104 -1.34 9.93 20.12
C VAL A 104 -0.89 10.34 18.71
N VAL A 105 -1.68 9.97 17.71
CA VAL A 105 -1.45 10.38 16.31
C VAL A 105 -2.31 11.62 16.06
N ASN A 106 -1.70 12.80 15.97
CA ASN A 106 -2.43 14.05 15.73
C ASN A 106 -2.68 14.28 14.23
N LYS A 107 -1.73 13.87 13.38
CA LYS A 107 -1.86 13.91 11.92
C LYS A 107 -1.40 12.58 11.34
N GLU A 108 -2.30 11.96 10.58
CA GLU A 108 -2.03 10.70 9.89
C GLU A 108 -0.91 10.85 8.85
N PRO A 109 -0.05 9.83 8.71
CA PRO A 109 1.05 9.86 7.76
C PRO A 109 0.55 9.76 6.31
N VAL A 110 1.38 10.21 5.37
CA VAL A 110 1.08 10.08 3.94
C VAL A 110 1.29 8.63 3.51
N ASP A 111 0.24 7.97 3.00
CA ASP A 111 0.33 6.62 2.45
C ASP A 111 0.66 6.65 0.95
N SER A 112 1.88 6.27 0.61
CA SER A 112 2.37 6.19 -0.77
C SER A 112 1.71 5.08 -1.59
N ASN A 113 1.03 4.11 -0.97
CA ASN A 113 0.33 3.05 -1.69
C ASN A 113 -0.97 3.54 -2.35
N LEU A 114 -1.60 4.57 -1.79
CA LEU A 114 -2.84 5.13 -2.29
C LEU A 114 -2.73 5.59 -3.76
N PRO A 115 -1.78 6.45 -4.16
CA PRO A 115 -1.64 6.89 -5.56
C PRO A 115 -1.26 5.75 -6.52
N VAL A 116 -0.43 4.80 -6.09
CA VAL A 116 -0.05 3.63 -6.90
C VAL A 116 -1.27 2.74 -7.17
N GLY A 117 -2.10 2.50 -6.16
CA GLY A 117 -3.35 1.74 -6.30
C GLY A 117 -4.33 2.41 -7.26
N ILE A 118 -4.48 3.74 -7.17
CA ILE A 118 -5.34 4.52 -8.07
C ILE A 118 -4.84 4.39 -9.52
N ALA A 119 -3.54 4.53 -9.77
CA ALA A 119 -2.96 4.39 -11.11
C ALA A 119 -3.23 3.00 -11.72
N PHE A 120 -3.10 1.94 -10.91
CA PHE A 120 -3.40 0.58 -11.36
C PHE A 120 -4.87 0.40 -11.73
N LEU A 121 -5.79 0.88 -10.91
CA LEU A 121 -7.23 0.79 -11.15
C LEU A 121 -7.65 1.54 -12.43
N VAL A 122 -7.12 2.75 -12.64
CA VAL A 122 -7.38 3.53 -13.86
C VAL A 122 -6.82 2.83 -15.09
N GLY A 123 -5.60 2.29 -15.02
CA GLY A 123 -5.00 1.51 -16.11
C GLY A 123 -5.82 0.28 -16.48
N MET A 124 -6.28 -0.47 -15.48
CA MET A 124 -7.16 -1.63 -15.68
C MET A 124 -8.49 -1.25 -16.32
N ALA A 125 -9.14 -0.18 -15.83
CA ALA A 125 -10.39 0.30 -16.41
C ALA A 125 -10.24 0.72 -17.88
N LEU A 126 -9.18 1.47 -18.22
CA LEU A 126 -8.89 1.87 -19.59
C LEU A 126 -8.62 0.66 -20.50
N ALA A 127 -7.86 -0.33 -20.03
CA ALA A 127 -7.60 -1.55 -20.79
C ALA A 127 -8.89 -2.34 -21.08
N ILE A 128 -9.81 -2.42 -20.11
CA ILE A 128 -11.11 -3.08 -20.27
C ILE A 128 -11.96 -2.32 -21.30
N VAL A 129 -12.06 -0.99 -21.18
CA VAL A 129 -12.83 -0.15 -22.12
C VAL A 129 -12.29 -0.27 -23.54
N VAL A 130 -10.97 -0.19 -23.73
CA VAL A 130 -10.35 -0.32 -25.06
C VAL A 130 -10.55 -1.73 -25.63
N SER A 131 -10.42 -2.77 -24.81
CA SER A 131 -10.64 -4.16 -25.23
C SER A 131 -12.09 -4.39 -25.66
N PHE A 132 -13.05 -3.88 -24.88
CA PHE A 132 -14.47 -3.98 -25.19
C PHE A 132 -14.84 -3.18 -26.45
N LEU A 133 -14.32 -1.97 -26.60
CA LEU A 133 -14.53 -1.16 -27.80
C LEU A 133 -13.96 -1.84 -29.05
N ARG A 134 -12.73 -2.38 -28.99
CA ARG A 134 -12.14 -3.15 -30.09
C ARG A 134 -12.94 -4.42 -30.41
N PHE A 135 -13.43 -5.11 -29.38
CA PHE A 135 -14.27 -6.28 -29.54
C PHE A 135 -15.57 -5.94 -30.27
N LEU A 136 -16.27 -4.87 -29.87
CA LEU A 136 -17.49 -4.41 -30.52
C LEU A 136 -17.25 -3.96 -31.96
N LEU A 137 -16.21 -3.17 -32.23
CA LEU A 137 -15.87 -2.74 -33.59
C LEU A 137 -15.62 -3.93 -34.51
N ARG A 138 -14.87 -4.93 -34.03
CA ARG A 138 -14.59 -6.14 -34.79
C ARG A 138 -15.85 -6.96 -35.01
N PHE A 139 -16.74 -7.06 -34.02
CA PHE A 139 -18.02 -7.74 -34.15
C PHE A 139 -18.93 -7.04 -35.17
N VAL A 140 -19.06 -5.71 -35.11
CA VAL A 140 -19.85 -4.92 -36.07
C VAL A 140 -19.30 -5.06 -37.48
N PHE A 141 -17.98 -5.02 -37.65
CA PHE A 141 -17.36 -5.17 -38.97
C PHE A 141 -17.57 -6.58 -39.53
N ILE A 142 -17.44 -7.63 -38.70
CA ILE A 142 -17.69 -9.02 -39.11
C ILE A 142 -19.17 -9.25 -39.43
N MET A 143 -20.09 -8.75 -38.59
CA MET A 143 -21.53 -8.88 -38.81
C MET A 143 -21.97 -8.11 -40.04
N GLY A 144 -21.58 -6.84 -40.19
CA GLY A 144 -21.93 -5.98 -41.31
C GLY A 144 -21.41 -6.50 -42.66
N THR A 145 -20.15 -6.96 -42.71
CA THR A 145 -19.59 -7.57 -43.93
C THR A 145 -20.27 -8.90 -44.27
N SER A 146 -20.61 -9.72 -43.28
CA SER A 146 -21.32 -10.98 -43.50
C SER A 146 -22.74 -10.78 -44.05
N ILE A 147 -23.45 -9.75 -43.58
CA ILE A 147 -24.80 -9.39 -44.06
C ILE A 147 -24.72 -8.82 -45.48
N PHE A 148 -23.75 -7.94 -45.77
CA PHE A 148 -23.57 -7.36 -47.10
C PHE A 148 -23.18 -8.41 -48.16
N LEU A 149 -22.27 -9.33 -47.83
CA LEU A 149 -21.90 -10.46 -48.69
C LEU A 149 -23.05 -11.47 -48.85
N SER A 150 -23.86 -11.66 -47.81
CA SER A 150 -25.07 -12.49 -47.87
C SER A 150 -26.12 -11.88 -48.82
N MET A 151 -26.37 -10.58 -48.75
CA MET A 151 -27.35 -9.90 -49.61
C MET A 151 -26.93 -9.87 -51.08
N THR A 152 -25.66 -9.57 -51.37
CA THR A 152 -25.12 -9.57 -52.74
C THR A 152 -25.08 -10.96 -53.36
N SER A 153 -24.80 -12.02 -52.57
CA SER A 153 -24.85 -13.41 -53.06
C SER A 153 -26.27 -13.96 -53.23
N ILE A 154 -27.25 -13.49 -52.45
CA ILE A 154 -28.67 -13.82 -52.63
C ILE A 154 -29.24 -13.15 -53.89
N LEU A 155 -28.83 -11.92 -54.21
CA LEU A 155 -29.25 -11.23 -55.44
C LEU A 155 -28.66 -11.88 -56.70
N GLN A 156 -27.46 -12.45 -56.61
CA GLN A 156 -26.73 -12.93 -57.79
C GLN A 156 -27.02 -14.37 -58.22
N ARG A 157 -27.66 -15.25 -57.42
CA ARG A 157 -27.65 -16.68 -57.80
C ARG A 157 -28.80 -17.62 -57.42
N GLY A 158 -29.90 -17.19 -56.79
CA GLY A 158 -31.02 -18.11 -56.53
C GLY A 158 -30.60 -19.47 -55.93
N CYS A 159 -29.78 -19.47 -54.89
CA CYS A 159 -29.21 -20.70 -54.31
C CYS A 159 -29.37 -20.79 -52.79
N SER A 160 -29.46 -22.04 -52.32
CA SER A 160 -29.99 -22.45 -51.00
C SER A 160 -29.24 -21.91 -49.77
N LYS A 161 -30.04 -21.43 -48.80
CA LYS A 161 -29.66 -20.71 -47.57
C LYS A 161 -28.75 -21.49 -46.60
N PHE A 162 -28.70 -22.82 -46.69
CA PHE A 162 -28.00 -23.69 -45.72
C PHE A 162 -26.47 -23.63 -45.80
N ARG A 163 -25.91 -23.46 -46.99
CA ARG A 163 -24.44 -23.43 -47.17
C ARG A 163 -23.81 -22.14 -46.65
N LEU A 164 -24.61 -21.08 -46.54
CA LEU A 164 -24.21 -19.76 -46.07
C LEU A 164 -24.18 -19.70 -44.54
N LEU A 165 -25.23 -20.24 -43.89
CA LEU A 165 -25.31 -20.39 -42.43
C LEU A 165 -24.12 -21.19 -41.88
N GLY A 166 -23.71 -22.25 -42.56
CA GLY A 166 -22.53 -23.05 -42.15
C GLY A 166 -21.22 -22.27 -42.17
N LYS A 167 -21.01 -21.38 -43.15
CA LYS A 167 -19.79 -20.54 -43.25
C LYS A 167 -19.73 -19.47 -42.16
N ILE A 168 -20.88 -18.88 -41.83
CA ILE A 168 -21.00 -17.90 -40.74
C ILE A 168 -20.81 -18.57 -39.38
N ALA A 169 -21.44 -19.73 -39.17
CA ALA A 169 -21.29 -20.49 -37.93
C ALA A 169 -19.85 -20.94 -37.71
N TRP A 170 -19.16 -21.40 -38.75
CA TRP A 170 -17.75 -21.80 -38.67
C TRP A 170 -16.81 -20.63 -38.32
N ARG A 171 -17.02 -19.46 -38.93
CA ARG A 171 -16.24 -18.24 -38.65
C ARG A 171 -16.48 -17.72 -37.22
N SER A 172 -17.72 -17.77 -36.74
CA SER A 172 -18.06 -17.42 -35.36
C SER A 172 -17.47 -18.41 -34.35
N PHE A 173 -17.53 -19.71 -34.64
CA PHE A 173 -16.93 -20.76 -33.80
C PHE A 173 -15.41 -20.59 -33.68
N LEU A 174 -14.72 -20.28 -34.78
CA LEU A 174 -13.27 -20.03 -34.78
C LEU A 174 -12.89 -18.85 -33.89
N LEU A 175 -13.69 -17.78 -33.89
CA LEU A 175 -13.45 -16.60 -33.04
C LEU A 175 -13.75 -16.86 -31.56
N ILE A 176 -14.78 -17.65 -31.26
CA ILE A 176 -15.08 -18.10 -29.90
C ILE A 176 -13.96 -19.01 -29.38
N CYS A 177 -13.48 -19.95 -30.20
CA CYS A 177 -12.35 -20.81 -29.87
C CYS A 177 -11.05 -20.02 -29.66
N ILE A 178 -10.76 -19.00 -30.48
CA ILE A 178 -9.63 -18.11 -30.24
C ILE A 178 -9.80 -17.34 -28.92
N GLY A 179 -11.00 -16.86 -28.62
CA GLY A 179 -11.29 -16.20 -27.33
C GLY A 179 -11.05 -17.12 -26.13
N ILE A 180 -11.52 -18.38 -26.20
CA ILE A 180 -11.30 -19.38 -25.14
C ILE A 180 -9.82 -19.78 -25.06
N PHE A 181 -9.15 -19.95 -26.20
CA PHE A 181 -7.73 -20.30 -26.24
C PHE A 181 -6.85 -19.15 -25.75
N VAL A 182 -7.22 -17.88 -25.97
CA VAL A 182 -6.52 -16.66 -25.48
C VAL A 182 -6.90 -16.25 -24.05
N VAL A 183 -7.93 -16.88 -23.46
CA VAL A 183 -8.24 -16.77 -22.01
C VAL A 183 -7.75 -17.98 -21.19
N ASN A 184 -7.49 -19.14 -21.80
CA ASN A 184 -6.89 -20.31 -21.15
C ASN A 184 -5.44 -20.07 -20.63
N PRO A 185 -5.19 -19.92 -19.32
CA PRO A 185 -3.93 -19.43 -18.73
C PRO A 185 -2.67 -20.30 -18.95
N LYS A 186 -2.69 -21.27 -19.86
CA LYS A 186 -1.59 -22.20 -20.16
C LYS A 186 -0.41 -21.56 -20.91
N TYR A 187 -0.46 -20.30 -21.37
CA TYR A 187 0.71 -19.60 -21.95
C TYR A 187 1.71 -19.08 -20.91
N CYS A 188 1.35 -19.06 -19.63
CA CYS A 188 2.30 -18.64 -18.59
C CYS A 188 3.41 -19.67 -18.33
N LEU A 189 3.35 -20.87 -18.93
CA LEU A 189 4.42 -21.86 -18.87
C LEU A 189 5.22 -21.87 -20.18
N GLY A 190 5.97 -20.80 -20.40
CA GLY A 190 7.10 -20.81 -21.32
C GLY A 190 8.23 -21.73 -20.81
N PRO A 191 9.03 -22.33 -21.69
CA PRO A 191 10.03 -23.34 -21.35
C PRO A 191 11.22 -22.70 -20.63
N ARG A 192 11.14 -22.59 -19.30
CA ARG A 192 12.32 -22.41 -18.42
C ARG A 192 12.46 -23.52 -17.38
N ALA A 193 11.74 -24.63 -17.54
CA ALA A 193 11.84 -25.80 -16.67
C ALA A 193 12.74 -26.93 -17.23
N LEU A 194 13.62 -26.64 -18.19
CA LEU A 194 14.48 -27.66 -18.82
C LEU A 194 15.93 -27.21 -19.04
N SER A 195 16.46 -26.40 -18.11
CA SER A 195 17.89 -26.04 -18.10
C SER A 195 18.54 -26.11 -16.71
N HIS A 196 18.02 -26.94 -15.81
CA HIS A 196 18.82 -27.33 -14.63
C HIS A 196 18.68 -28.81 -14.33
N ARG A 197 19.74 -29.53 -14.72
CA ARG A 197 20.33 -30.67 -13.99
C ARG A 197 19.83 -32.07 -14.36
N GLY A 198 20.33 -32.55 -15.51
CA GLY A 198 20.85 -33.91 -15.65
C GLY A 198 22.28 -33.83 -16.18
N GLY A 199 23.27 -34.34 -15.42
CA GLY A 199 24.63 -34.61 -15.92
C GLY A 199 25.81 -34.04 -15.12
N LEU A 200 25.93 -34.36 -13.83
CA LEU A 200 27.16 -34.80 -13.11
C LEU A 200 26.83 -34.98 -11.62
#